data_AF-A0A928YLY0-F1
#
_entry.id   AF-A0A928YLY0-F1
#
_cell.length_a   1.000
_cell.length_b   1.000
_cell.length_c   1.000
_cell.angle_alpha   90.00
_cell.angle_beta   90.00
_cell.angle_gamma   90.00
#
_symmetry.space_group_name_H-M   'P 1'
#
loop_
_entity.id
_entity.type
_entity.pdbx_description
1 polymer ?
#
loop_
_entity_poly.entity_id
_entity_poly.type
_entity_poly.pdbx_seq_one_letter_code
_entity_poly.pdbx_strand_id
1 'polypeptide(L)'
;AIIHWLRDGLQLIDSSDETQSLAAAANAKSDVICIPAFTGLGAPHWQPHARAALVNMNHSTSKADIVRAALEAISHQTDDLLVALMRDMKSQGLSLEDLHLRVDGGAAENDWLCQNLADICACPIDRPRITETTALGVAMLAFLHLGIFKSVADITATYTACAQFSPEKSEAWRQHKRKVWHKALDEIIAGSGV
;
A
#
# COMPACT_ATOMS: atom_id res chain seq x y z
N ALA A 1 9.69 -2.43 3.50
CA ALA A 1 10.38 -3.68 3.11
C ALA A 1 10.69 -3.71 1.61
N ILE A 2 9.68 -3.67 0.74
CA ILE A 2 9.89 -3.80 -0.73
C ILE A 2 10.76 -2.68 -1.33
N ILE A 3 10.59 -1.43 -0.91
CA ILE A 3 11.43 -0.30 -1.37
C ILE A 3 12.89 -0.50 -0.96
N HIS A 4 13.16 -0.97 0.27
CA HIS A 4 14.52 -1.31 0.70
C HIS A 4 15.08 -2.48 -0.11
N TRP A 5 14.27 -3.47 -0.46
CA TRP A 5 14.72 -4.55 -1.33
C TRP A 5 15.07 -4.06 -2.74
N LEU A 6 14.31 -3.11 -3.31
CA LEU A 6 14.66 -2.48 -4.59
C LEU A 6 16.00 -1.75 -4.52
N ARG A 7 16.28 -1.06 -3.41
CA ARG A 7 17.52 -0.28 -3.21
C ARG A 7 18.72 -1.16 -2.86
N ASP A 8 18.61 -1.90 -1.77
CA ASP A 8 19.74 -2.62 -1.17
C ASP A 8 19.91 -4.02 -1.75
N GLY A 9 18.81 -4.66 -2.13
CA GLY A 9 18.78 -6.04 -2.62
C GLY A 9 19.00 -6.15 -4.13
N LEU A 10 18.09 -5.57 -4.91
CA LEU A 10 18.19 -5.56 -6.38
C LEU A 10 19.04 -4.43 -6.95
N GLN A 11 19.31 -3.38 -6.16
CA GLN A 11 20.06 -2.21 -6.61
C GLN A 11 19.46 -1.56 -7.87
N LEU A 12 18.12 -1.56 -7.95
CA LEU A 12 17.39 -0.88 -9.00
C LEU A 12 17.22 0.60 -8.72
N ILE A 13 17.42 1.09 -7.51
CA ILE A 13 17.32 2.51 -7.15
C ILE A 13 18.45 2.83 -6.17
N ASP A 14 18.99 4.05 -6.20
CA ASP A 14 19.99 4.52 -5.24
C ASP A 14 19.30 5.09 -3.99
N SER A 15 18.13 5.70 -4.15
CA SER A 15 17.31 6.21 -3.05
C SER A 15 15.81 5.88 -3.20
N SER A 16 15.07 5.96 -2.09
CA SER A 16 13.61 5.79 -2.09
C SER A 16 12.90 6.83 -2.97
N ASP A 17 13.47 8.02 -3.09
CA ASP A 17 12.83 9.18 -3.71
C ASP A 17 12.75 9.03 -5.24
N GLU A 18 13.63 8.21 -5.83
CA GLU A 18 13.56 7.85 -7.24
C GLU A 18 12.28 7.11 -7.61
N THR A 19 11.69 6.37 -6.66
CA THR A 19 10.57 5.46 -6.94
C THR A 19 9.37 6.18 -7.55
N GLN A 20 9.10 7.42 -7.13
CA GLN A 20 8.00 8.23 -7.67
C GLN A 20 8.20 8.54 -9.16
N SER A 21 9.38 9.06 -9.51
CA SER A 21 9.70 9.44 -10.89
C SER A 21 9.71 8.22 -11.82
N LEU A 22 10.24 7.09 -11.34
CA LEU A 22 10.28 5.83 -12.08
C LEU A 22 8.87 5.26 -12.29
N ALA A 23 8.04 5.27 -11.26
CA ALA A 23 6.66 4.77 -11.38
C ALA A 23 5.82 5.62 -12.34
N ALA A 24 6.04 6.93 -12.36
CA ALA A 24 5.41 7.83 -13.32
C ALA A 24 5.89 7.62 -14.76
N ALA A 25 7.17 7.27 -14.95
CA ALA A 25 7.77 7.01 -16.27
C ALA A 25 7.49 5.60 -16.82
N ALA A 26 7.06 4.67 -15.98
CA ALA A 26 6.77 3.29 -16.37
C ALA A 26 5.64 3.20 -17.40
N ASN A 27 5.62 2.12 -18.17
CA ASN A 27 4.58 1.88 -19.15
C ASN A 27 3.23 1.70 -18.45
N ALA A 28 2.28 2.60 -18.72
CA ALA A 28 0.94 2.56 -18.12
C ALA A 28 0.14 1.29 -18.44
N LYS A 29 0.53 0.56 -19.50
CA LYS A 29 -0.06 -0.72 -19.91
C LYS A 29 0.76 -1.93 -19.45
N SER A 30 1.77 -1.73 -18.61
CA SER A 30 2.54 -2.83 -18.04
C SER A 30 1.67 -3.65 -17.09
N ASP A 31 1.69 -4.96 -17.31
CA ASP A 31 1.07 -5.98 -16.45
C ASP A 31 2.11 -6.77 -15.65
N VAL A 32 3.33 -6.22 -15.52
CA VAL A 32 4.34 -6.77 -14.60
C VAL A 32 3.78 -6.71 -13.18
N ILE A 33 3.79 -7.85 -12.50
CA ILE A 33 3.32 -7.96 -11.11
C ILE A 33 4.48 -8.36 -10.22
N CYS A 34 4.60 -7.69 -9.08
CA CYS A 34 5.48 -8.09 -8.00
C CYS A 34 4.65 -8.68 -6.86
N ILE A 35 4.82 -9.97 -6.54
CA ILE A 35 4.29 -10.56 -5.32
C ILE A 35 5.38 -10.44 -4.25
N PRO A 36 5.22 -9.61 -3.20
CA PRO A 36 6.32 -9.28 -2.29
C PRO A 36 6.39 -10.23 -1.07
N ALA A 37 6.24 -11.53 -1.31
CA ALA A 37 6.24 -12.57 -0.28
C ALA A 37 7.66 -12.94 0.19
N PHE A 38 8.50 -11.93 0.51
CA PHE A 38 9.90 -12.14 0.94
C PHE A 38 10.02 -12.98 2.22
N THR A 39 9.02 -12.90 3.09
CA THR A 39 8.91 -13.63 4.35
C THR A 39 7.60 -14.41 4.42
N GLY A 40 7.08 -14.85 3.28
CA GLY A 40 5.71 -15.37 3.16
C GLY A 40 4.66 -14.26 2.99
N LEU A 41 3.40 -14.66 2.85
CA LEU A 41 2.24 -13.77 2.81
C LEU A 41 1.51 -13.82 4.16
N GLY A 42 1.31 -12.65 4.76
CA GLY A 42 0.47 -12.48 5.96
C GLY A 42 -1.01 -12.42 5.61
N ALA A 43 -1.77 -11.66 6.40
CA ALA A 43 -3.19 -11.42 6.14
C ALA A 43 -3.42 -10.79 4.74
N PRO A 44 -4.54 -11.12 4.07
CA PRO A 44 -5.55 -12.11 4.47
C PRO A 44 -5.20 -13.56 4.04
N HIS A 45 -4.05 -13.77 3.39
CA HIS A 45 -3.72 -14.99 2.65
C HIS A 45 -3.15 -16.11 3.53
N TRP A 46 -2.36 -15.76 4.55
CA TRP A 46 -1.75 -16.68 5.52
C TRP A 46 -0.94 -17.82 4.89
N GLN A 47 -0.04 -17.48 3.98
CA GLN A 47 0.82 -18.43 3.27
C GLN A 47 2.29 -18.22 3.66
N PRO A 48 2.78 -18.86 4.74
CA PRO A 48 4.16 -18.68 5.22
C PRO A 48 5.21 -19.26 4.26
N HIS A 49 4.81 -20.22 3.42
CA HIS A 49 5.70 -20.86 2.44
C HIS A 49 5.73 -20.13 1.10
N ALA A 50 4.87 -19.14 0.88
CA ALA A 50 4.93 -18.29 -0.31
C ALA A 50 6.26 -17.55 -0.41
N ARG A 51 6.72 -17.35 -1.65
CA ARG A 51 7.98 -16.66 -1.95
C ARG A 51 7.74 -15.54 -2.92
N ALA A 52 8.58 -14.50 -2.81
CA ALA A 52 8.46 -13.34 -3.65
C ALA A 52 8.68 -13.70 -5.14
N ALA A 53 7.94 -13.03 -6.02
CA ALA A 53 8.02 -13.28 -7.46
C ALA A 53 7.80 -12.00 -8.26
N LEU A 54 8.48 -11.91 -9.41
CA LEU A 54 8.18 -10.97 -10.48
C LEU A 54 7.65 -11.77 -11.67
N VAL A 55 6.43 -11.50 -12.09
CA VAL A 55 5.75 -12.25 -13.17
C VAL A 55 5.29 -11.31 -14.28
N ASN A 56 4.88 -11.90 -15.41
CA ASN A 56 4.43 -11.21 -16.63
C ASN A 56 5.48 -10.28 -17.27
N MET A 57 6.78 -10.52 -17.01
CA MET A 57 7.85 -9.80 -17.70
C MET A 57 7.97 -10.23 -19.16
N ASN A 58 8.38 -9.30 -20.02
CA ASN A 58 8.73 -9.57 -21.41
C ASN A 58 10.01 -8.79 -21.79
N HIS A 59 10.50 -8.95 -23.02
CA HIS A 59 11.76 -8.32 -23.46
C HIS A 59 11.75 -6.78 -23.36
N SER A 60 10.58 -6.14 -23.38
CA SER A 60 10.44 -4.69 -23.24
C SER A 60 10.32 -4.19 -21.80
N THR A 61 10.25 -5.09 -20.81
CA THR A 61 10.13 -4.72 -19.40
C THR A 61 11.35 -3.93 -18.94
N SER A 62 11.10 -2.74 -18.38
CA SER A 62 12.13 -1.81 -17.92
C SER A 62 12.29 -1.81 -16.40
N LYS A 63 13.37 -1.19 -15.91
CA LYS A 63 13.56 -0.85 -14.48
C LYS A 63 12.34 -0.10 -13.92
N ALA A 64 11.79 0.85 -14.69
CA ALA A 64 10.63 1.64 -14.27
C ALA A 64 9.39 0.75 -14.06
N ASP A 65 9.15 -0.23 -14.93
CA ASP A 65 8.02 -1.17 -14.80
C ASP A 65 8.13 -2.05 -13.56
N ILE A 66 9.34 -2.50 -13.21
CA ILE A 66 9.58 -3.31 -12.00
C ILE A 66 9.37 -2.46 -10.74
N VAL A 67 9.90 -1.24 -10.70
CA VAL A 67 9.72 -0.32 -9.57
C VAL A 67 8.25 0.03 -9.39
N ARG A 68 7.53 0.30 -10.49
CA ARG A 68 6.08 0.52 -10.46
C ARG A 68 5.34 -0.70 -9.94
N ALA A 69 5.63 -1.89 -10.45
CA ALA A 69 4.98 -3.13 -10.00
C ALA A 69 5.17 -3.38 -8.50
N ALA A 70 6.33 -3.01 -7.96
CA ALA A 70 6.60 -3.06 -6.53
C ALA A 70 5.75 -2.06 -5.73
N LEU A 71 5.55 -0.84 -6.21
CA LEU A 71 4.63 0.12 -5.57
C LEU A 71 3.16 -0.35 -5.69
N GLU A 72 2.74 -0.81 -6.88
CA GLU A 72 1.38 -1.34 -7.10
C GLU A 72 1.11 -2.53 -6.17
N ALA A 73 2.12 -3.35 -5.84
CA ALA A 73 1.99 -4.46 -4.90
C ALA A 73 1.56 -4.00 -3.49
N ILE A 74 2.05 -2.84 -3.02
CA ILE A 74 1.64 -2.26 -1.72
C ILE A 74 0.14 -1.92 -1.76
N SER A 75 -0.31 -1.30 -2.85
CA SER A 75 -1.72 -0.95 -3.05
C SER A 75 -2.61 -2.19 -3.11
N HIS A 76 -2.17 -3.22 -3.83
CA HIS A 76 -2.91 -4.47 -3.94
C HIS A 76 -2.99 -5.24 -2.62
N GLN A 77 -1.90 -5.33 -1.86
CA GLN A 77 -1.95 -5.96 -0.53
C GLN A 77 -2.85 -5.18 0.44
N THR A 78 -2.86 -3.85 0.34
CA THR A 78 -3.76 -3.00 1.12
C THR A 78 -5.21 -3.28 0.75
N ASP A 79 -5.52 -3.33 -0.54
CA ASP A 79 -6.87 -3.64 -1.03
C ASP A 79 -7.35 -5.04 -0.64
N ASP A 80 -6.50 -6.06 -0.72
CA ASP A 80 -6.81 -7.41 -0.25
C ASP A 80 -7.22 -7.40 1.23
N LEU A 81 -6.49 -6.66 2.07
CA LEU A 81 -6.79 -6.53 3.49
C LEU A 81 -8.09 -5.76 3.73
N LEU A 82 -8.34 -4.68 2.98
CA LEU A 82 -9.58 -3.91 3.07
C LEU A 82 -10.80 -4.74 2.67
N VAL A 83 -10.70 -5.52 1.59
CA VAL A 83 -11.77 -6.43 1.18
C VAL A 83 -12.07 -7.46 2.26
N ALA A 84 -11.05 -8.00 2.93
CA ALA A 84 -11.24 -8.89 4.07
C ALA A 84 -11.94 -8.17 5.25
N LEU A 85 -11.46 -6.97 5.62
CA LEU A 85 -12.05 -6.16 6.69
C LEU A 85 -13.52 -5.81 6.41
N MET A 86 -13.85 -5.42 5.18
CA MET A 86 -15.22 -5.10 4.77
C MET A 86 -16.16 -6.30 4.91
N ARG A 87 -15.67 -7.52 4.64
CA ARG A 87 -16.46 -8.75 4.84
C ARG A 87 -16.75 -8.98 6.32
N ASP A 88 -15.73 -8.82 7.17
CA ASP A 88 -15.88 -8.98 8.63
C ASP A 88 -16.84 -7.93 9.20
N MET A 89 -16.68 -6.66 8.83
CA MET A 89 -17.57 -5.59 9.28
C MET A 89 -19.02 -5.82 8.83
N LYS A 90 -19.23 -6.23 7.58
CA LYS A 90 -20.56 -6.58 7.07
C LYS A 90 -21.19 -7.73 7.86
N SER A 91 -20.41 -8.74 8.25
CA SER A 91 -20.90 -9.85 9.06
C SER A 91 -21.36 -9.41 10.47
N GLN A 92 -20.85 -8.27 10.95
CA GLN A 92 -21.23 -7.65 12.22
C GLN A 92 -22.31 -6.57 12.06
N GLY A 93 -22.89 -6.40 10.86
CA GLY A 93 -23.90 -5.37 10.58
C GLY A 93 -23.35 -3.95 10.50
N LEU A 94 -22.04 -3.79 10.35
CA LEU A 94 -21.38 -2.49 10.18
C LEU A 94 -21.16 -2.20 8.68
N SER A 95 -21.33 -0.94 8.28
CA SER A 95 -21.08 -0.45 6.92
C SER A 95 -19.85 0.46 6.89
N LEU A 96 -19.15 0.46 5.76
CA LEU A 96 -17.98 1.30 5.47
C LEU A 96 -18.25 2.25 4.29
N GLU A 97 -19.49 2.76 4.20
CA GLU A 97 -19.92 3.66 3.11
C GLU A 97 -19.06 4.92 2.97
N ASP A 98 -18.47 5.40 4.07
CA ASP A 98 -17.56 6.56 4.11
C ASP A 98 -16.11 6.15 4.44
N LEU A 99 -15.65 5.01 3.89
CA LEU A 99 -14.28 4.55 4.12
C LEU A 99 -13.27 5.63 3.69
N HIS A 100 -12.40 5.99 4.62
CA HIS A 100 -11.34 6.97 4.42
C HIS A 100 -10.06 6.44 5.06
N LEU A 101 -8.99 6.29 4.27
CA LEU A 101 -7.74 5.75 4.79
C LEU A 101 -6.79 6.89 5.12
N ARG A 102 -6.27 6.87 6.35
CA ARG A 102 -5.13 7.71 6.73
C ARG A 102 -3.87 6.87 6.60
N VAL A 103 -2.88 7.41 5.89
CA VAL A 103 -1.60 6.74 5.65
C VAL A 103 -0.47 7.49 6.33
N ASP A 104 0.57 6.77 6.73
CA ASP A 104 1.76 7.33 7.36
C ASP A 104 3.03 6.53 7.02
N GLY A 105 4.15 6.92 7.60
CA GLY A 105 5.47 6.34 7.36
C GLY A 105 6.13 6.83 6.08
N GLY A 106 7.43 6.54 5.94
CA GLY A 106 8.24 7.08 4.84
C GLY A 106 7.77 6.70 3.42
N ALA A 107 7.07 5.58 3.24
CA ALA A 107 6.50 5.23 1.94
C ALA A 107 5.34 6.17 1.53
N ALA A 108 4.62 6.72 2.51
CA ALA A 108 3.53 7.66 2.25
C ALA A 108 4.03 8.99 1.69
N GLU A 109 5.32 9.34 1.77
CA GLU A 109 5.87 10.54 1.10
C GLU A 109 5.82 10.47 -0.43
N ASN A 110 5.62 9.28 -1.01
CA ASN A 110 5.48 9.09 -2.44
C ASN A 110 4.03 9.37 -2.89
N ASP A 111 3.80 10.52 -3.51
CA ASP A 111 2.49 10.96 -4.01
C ASP A 111 1.91 9.99 -5.05
N TRP A 112 2.76 9.39 -5.88
CA TRP A 112 2.31 8.40 -6.87
C TRP A 112 1.75 7.16 -6.19
N LEU A 113 2.40 6.68 -5.12
CA LEU A 113 1.90 5.56 -4.33
C LEU A 113 0.58 5.92 -3.63
N CYS A 114 0.48 7.10 -3.03
CA CYS A 114 -0.76 7.56 -2.40
C CYS A 114 -1.93 7.65 -3.39
N GLN A 115 -1.69 8.17 -4.59
CA GLN A 115 -2.71 8.18 -5.64
C GLN A 115 -3.08 6.77 -6.11
N ASN A 116 -2.09 5.89 -6.29
CA ASN A 116 -2.34 4.51 -6.68
C ASN A 116 -3.12 3.73 -5.61
N LEU A 117 -2.86 3.98 -4.33
CA LEU A 117 -3.64 3.47 -3.20
C LEU A 117 -5.10 3.92 -3.31
N ALA A 118 -5.35 5.22 -3.55
CA ALA A 118 -6.71 5.74 -3.72
C ALA A 118 -7.44 5.06 -4.88
N ASP A 119 -6.75 4.93 -6.02
CA ASP A 119 -7.30 4.32 -7.24
C ASP A 119 -7.63 2.82 -7.07
N ILE A 120 -6.74 2.06 -6.43
CA ILE A 120 -6.87 0.61 -6.23
C ILE A 120 -7.86 0.27 -5.10
N CYS A 121 -7.82 1.01 -3.99
CA CYS A 121 -8.69 0.78 -2.83
C CYS A 121 -10.08 1.42 -2.97
N ALA A 122 -10.28 2.29 -3.97
CA ALA A 122 -11.55 2.95 -4.25
C ALA A 122 -12.04 3.90 -3.14
N CYS A 123 -11.14 4.42 -2.33
CA CYS A 123 -11.46 5.30 -1.22
C CYS A 123 -10.45 6.44 -1.14
N PRO A 124 -10.81 7.61 -0.59
CA PRO A 124 -9.86 8.69 -0.48
C PRO A 124 -8.77 8.38 0.55
N ILE A 125 -7.57 8.92 0.30
CA ILE A 125 -6.38 8.74 1.11
C ILE A 125 -5.95 10.08 1.68
N ASP A 126 -5.76 10.12 2.99
CA ASP A 126 -5.23 11.27 3.72
C ASP A 126 -3.78 11.00 4.14
N ARG A 127 -2.88 11.92 3.81
CA ARG A 127 -1.53 11.97 4.38
C ARG A 127 -1.44 13.11 5.41
N PRO A 128 -1.14 12.84 6.69
CA PRO A 128 -0.94 13.88 7.69
C PRO A 128 0.33 14.66 7.42
N ARG A 129 0.44 15.86 8.01
CA ARG A 129 1.67 16.67 7.94
C ARG A 129 2.89 16.00 8.58
N ILE A 130 2.66 15.23 9.65
CA ILE A 130 3.70 14.46 10.35
C ILE A 130 3.48 12.99 9.99
N THR A 131 4.33 12.45 9.13
CA THR A 131 4.28 11.05 8.67
C THR A 131 4.92 10.07 9.65
N GLU A 132 5.74 10.54 10.59
CA GLU A 132 6.27 9.73 11.70
C GLU A 132 5.25 9.60 12.86
N THR A 133 4.06 9.10 12.54
CA THR A 133 2.92 9.00 13.46
C THR A 133 3.17 8.02 14.61
N THR A 134 4.05 7.03 14.41
CA THR A 134 4.45 6.10 15.48
C THR A 134 5.14 6.83 16.62
N ALA A 135 6.16 7.64 16.33
CA ALA A 135 6.84 8.45 17.33
C ALA A 135 5.91 9.51 17.92
N LEU A 136 5.08 10.13 17.07
CA LEU A 136 4.07 11.09 17.50
C LEU A 136 3.09 10.48 18.52
N GLY A 137 2.60 9.28 18.27
CA GLY A 137 1.65 8.58 19.16
C GLY A 137 2.23 8.36 20.55
N VAL A 138 3.49 7.92 20.64
CA VAL A 138 4.19 7.76 21.93
C VAL A 138 4.31 9.10 22.67
N ALA A 139 4.68 10.17 21.96
CA ALA A 139 4.76 11.51 22.55
C ALA A 139 3.38 11.99 23.06
N MET A 140 2.32 11.77 22.27
CA MET A 140 0.95 12.15 22.63
C MET A 140 0.46 11.41 23.88
N LEU A 141 0.78 10.12 24.03
CA LEU A 141 0.47 9.36 25.24
C LEU A 141 1.22 9.90 26.47
N ALA A 142 2.50 10.23 26.33
CA ALA A 142 3.29 10.83 27.41
C ALA A 142 2.74 12.21 27.81
N PHE A 143 2.37 13.05 26.84
CA PHE A 143 1.78 14.36 27.06
C PHE A 143 0.41 14.30 27.73
N LEU A 144 -0.40 13.30 27.40
CA LEU A 144 -1.67 13.05 28.09
C LEU A 144 -1.42 12.69 29.57
N HIS A 145 -0.45 11.81 29.84
CA HIS A 145 -0.10 11.44 31.23
C HIS A 145 0.43 12.63 32.04
N LEU A 146 1.23 13.51 31.41
CA LEU A 146 1.77 14.71 32.05
C LEU A 146 0.73 15.85 32.18
N GLY A 147 -0.50 15.66 31.68
CA GLY A 147 -1.57 16.66 31.73
C GLY A 147 -1.38 17.84 30.79
N ILE A 148 -0.48 17.73 29.80
CA ILE A 148 -0.28 18.73 28.74
C ILE A 148 -1.51 18.74 27.81
N PHE A 149 -1.94 17.55 27.39
CA PHE A 149 -3.28 17.35 26.85
C PHE A 149 -4.21 16.89 27.97
N LYS A 150 -5.43 17.42 28.01
CA LYS A 150 -6.43 17.07 29.04
C LYS A 150 -7.27 15.87 28.64
N SER A 151 -7.34 15.56 27.34
CA SER A 151 -8.15 14.46 26.82
C SER A 151 -7.63 13.94 25.48
N VAL A 152 -8.12 12.76 25.07
CA VAL A 152 -7.90 12.23 23.71
C VAL A 152 -8.57 13.11 22.64
N ALA A 153 -9.64 13.85 22.99
CA ALA A 153 -10.28 14.80 22.10
C ALA A 153 -9.34 15.98 21.77
N ASP A 154 -8.58 16.46 22.75
CA ASP A 154 -7.57 17.52 22.53
C ASP A 154 -6.51 17.06 21.54
N ILE A 155 -6.06 15.80 21.65
CA ILE A 155 -5.09 15.19 20.71
C ILE A 155 -5.71 15.09 19.31
N THR A 156 -6.96 14.62 19.22
CA THR A 156 -7.68 14.47 17.94
C THR A 156 -7.80 15.81 17.21
N ALA A 157 -8.03 16.91 17.95
CA ALA A 157 -8.11 18.26 17.39
C ALA A 157 -6.79 18.77 16.80
N THR A 158 -5.65 18.14 17.11
CA THR A 158 -4.35 18.50 16.51
C THR A 158 -4.12 17.87 15.14
N TYR A 159 -4.94 16.90 14.73
CA TYR A 159 -4.78 16.25 13.43
C TYR A 159 -5.06 17.25 12.30
N THR A 160 -4.18 17.27 11.31
CA THR A 160 -4.37 18.06 10.08
C THR A 160 -3.83 17.26 8.91
N ALA A 161 -4.71 16.96 7.94
CA ALA A 161 -4.31 16.40 6.67
C ALA A 161 -3.47 17.42 5.90
N CYS A 162 -2.34 16.99 5.35
CA CYS A 162 -1.46 17.84 4.52
C CYS A 162 -1.71 17.62 3.03
N ALA A 163 -2.04 16.39 2.65
CA ALA A 163 -2.40 16.04 1.28
C ALA A 163 -3.57 15.04 1.31
N GLN A 164 -4.43 15.14 0.29
CA GLN A 164 -5.58 14.27 0.11
C GLN A 164 -5.62 13.78 -1.33
N PHE A 165 -5.84 12.48 -1.52
CA PHE A 165 -5.87 11.83 -2.82
C PHE A 165 -7.23 11.18 -3.00
N SER A 166 -7.97 11.60 -4.02
CA SER A 166 -9.27 11.01 -4.36
C SER A 166 -9.09 9.96 -5.47
N PRO A 167 -9.90 8.90 -5.52
CA PRO A 167 -9.86 7.95 -6.62
C PRO A 167 -10.13 8.63 -7.96
N GLU A 168 -9.22 8.47 -8.93
CA GLU A 168 -9.31 9.05 -10.28
C GLU A 168 -9.57 7.99 -11.36
N LYS A 169 -9.25 6.71 -11.09
CA LYS A 169 -9.42 5.62 -12.06
C LYS A 169 -10.83 5.02 -12.03
N SER A 170 -11.25 4.54 -13.19
CA SER A 170 -12.54 3.87 -13.37
C SER A 170 -12.58 2.50 -12.70
N GLU A 171 -13.79 2.05 -12.39
CA GLU A 171 -14.05 0.70 -11.88
C GLU A 171 -13.47 -0.38 -12.81
N ALA A 172 -13.62 -0.22 -14.13
CA ALA A 172 -13.12 -1.18 -15.10
C ALA A 172 -11.59 -1.32 -15.07
N TRP A 173 -10.87 -0.21 -14.89
CA TRP A 173 -9.42 -0.23 -14.73
C TRP A 173 -9.01 -0.98 -13.47
N ARG A 174 -9.70 -0.69 -12.35
CA ARG A 174 -9.43 -1.32 -11.05
C ARG A 174 -9.69 -2.81 -11.07
N GLN A 175 -10.82 -3.24 -11.62
CA GLN A 175 -11.17 -4.66 -11.75
C GLN A 175 -10.18 -5.42 -12.64
N HIS A 176 -9.68 -4.79 -13.71
CA HIS A 176 -8.62 -5.37 -14.52
C HIS A 176 -7.34 -5.57 -13.70
N LYS A 177 -6.86 -4.52 -13.00
CA LYS A 177 -5.65 -4.61 -12.16
C LYS A 177 -5.79 -5.66 -11.06
N ARG A 178 -6.91 -5.69 -10.35
CA ARG A 178 -7.21 -6.73 -9.34
C ARG A 178 -7.17 -8.13 -9.94
N LYS A 179 -7.82 -8.34 -11.09
CA LYS A 179 -7.82 -9.64 -11.76
C LYS A 179 -6.41 -10.12 -12.10
N VAL A 180 -5.55 -9.24 -12.61
CA VAL A 180 -4.15 -9.59 -12.94
C VAL A 180 -3.36 -9.90 -11.67
N TRP A 181 -3.53 -9.09 -10.62
CA TRP A 181 -2.93 -9.34 -9.30
C TRP A 181 -3.34 -10.70 -8.71
N HIS A 182 -4.64 -10.97 -8.59
CA HIS A 182 -5.14 -12.20 -7.97
C HIS A 182 -4.73 -13.44 -8.76
N LYS A 183 -4.71 -13.37 -10.09
CA LYS A 183 -4.19 -14.47 -10.91
C LYS A 183 -2.73 -14.81 -10.57
N ALA A 184 -1.87 -13.79 -10.52
CA ALA A 184 -0.46 -13.99 -10.16
C ALA A 184 -0.31 -14.51 -8.72
N LEU A 185 -1.12 -13.99 -7.80
CA LEU A 185 -1.11 -14.41 -6.41
C LEU A 185 -1.51 -15.89 -6.26
N ASP A 186 -2.59 -16.32 -6.91
CA ASP A 186 -3.08 -17.70 -6.88
C ASP A 186 -2.03 -18.69 -7.39
N GLU A 187 -1.30 -18.34 -8.45
CA GLU A 187 -0.20 -19.17 -8.98
C GLU A 187 0.92 -19.34 -7.95
N ILE A 188 1.31 -18.26 -7.25
CA ILE A 188 2.32 -18.33 -6.19
C ILE A 188 1.84 -19.15 -4.99
N ILE A 189 0.60 -18.94 -4.56
CA ILE A 189 0.02 -19.69 -3.43
C ILE A 189 -0.07 -21.18 -3.75
N ALA A 190 -0.55 -21.55 -4.95
CA ALA A 190 -0.62 -22.94 -5.37
C ALA A 190 0.76 -23.63 -5.43
N GLY A 191 1.80 -22.91 -5.86
CA GLY A 191 3.17 -23.41 -5.89
C GLY A 191 3.85 -23.51 -4.51
N SER A 192 3.27 -22.91 -3.47
CA SER A 192 3.85 -22.86 -2.10
C SER A 192 3.63 -24.12 -1.28
N GLY A 193 2.77 -25.04 -1.75
CA GLY A 193 2.40 -26.28 -1.06
C GLY A 193 3.26 -27.49 -1.39
N VAL A 194 4.41 -27.31 -2.06
CA VAL A 194 5.38 -28.36 -2.42
C VAL A 194 6.63 -28.28 -1.55
#